data_AF-A0A0N0D645-F1
#
_entry.id   AF-A0A0N0D645-F1
#
_cell.length_a   1.000
_cell.length_b   1.000
_cell.length_c   1.000
_cell.angle_alpha   90.00
_cell.angle_beta   90.00
_cell.angle_gamma   90.00
#
_symmetry.space_group_name_H-M   'P 1'
#
loop_
_entity.id
_entity.type
_entity.pdbx_description
1 polymer ?
#
loop_
_entity_poly.entity_id
_entity_poly.type
_entity_poly.pdbx_seq_one_letter_code
_entity_poly.pdbx_strand_id
1 'polypeptide(L)'
;QENFISLLYYFGLLTIQGEKRGKYLLKIPNLTIQNLMYGYIRNGFKDVNIFKIDMWKLSDIITNMAYDGDWKPFFIYLSEQIEKQTAIRDYLNGEKVVQGFLLAYLNVVDYYITQSEAELNKGYSDIYMEPFMSKYPDLEYSYLIELKYIARGEYSEKIQQEKIQDAQEQLDQYVKSDRIQKSISSTKLIKIILIYKGWELIYCEEYKLENN
;
A
#
# COMPACT_ATOMS: atom_id res chain seq x y z
N GLN A 1 -0.14 -15.81 -9.49
CA GLN A 1 -0.58 -15.05 -10.69
C GLN A 1 0.62 -14.52 -11.49
N GLU A 2 1.73 -14.10 -10.86
CA GLU A 2 3.00 -13.76 -11.55
C GLU A 2 3.52 -14.87 -12.48
N ASN A 3 3.37 -16.14 -12.07
CA ASN A 3 3.70 -17.29 -12.92
C ASN A 3 2.95 -17.32 -14.26
N PHE A 4 1.80 -16.67 -14.41
CA PHE A 4 1.06 -16.69 -15.67
C PHE A 4 1.64 -15.72 -16.70
N ILE A 5 1.93 -14.47 -16.31
CA ILE A 5 2.48 -13.48 -17.26
C ILE A 5 3.90 -13.85 -17.68
N SER A 6 4.72 -14.31 -16.74
CA SER A 6 6.07 -14.83 -17.06
C SER A 6 5.99 -16.02 -18.01
N LEU A 7 4.97 -16.88 -17.88
CA LEU A 7 4.73 -18.01 -18.77
C LEU A 7 4.25 -17.57 -20.16
N LEU A 8 3.37 -16.56 -20.25
CA LEU A 8 2.98 -15.96 -21.52
C LEU A 8 4.18 -15.33 -22.24
N TYR A 9 5.06 -14.65 -21.51
CA TYR A 9 6.31 -14.13 -22.06
C TYR A 9 7.25 -15.25 -22.52
N TYR A 10 7.44 -16.29 -21.68
CA TYR A 10 8.28 -17.45 -22.01
C TYR A 10 7.82 -18.18 -23.26
N PHE A 11 6.50 -18.35 -23.46
CA PHE A 11 5.93 -18.95 -24.66
C PHE A 11 5.84 -17.99 -25.86
N GLY A 12 6.39 -16.78 -25.76
CA GLY A 12 6.38 -15.79 -26.83
C GLY A 12 4.99 -15.22 -27.14
N LEU A 13 4.04 -15.35 -26.22
CA LEU A 13 2.70 -14.76 -26.33
C LEU A 13 2.72 -13.27 -25.95
N LEU A 14 3.72 -12.85 -25.18
CA LEU A 14 4.03 -11.46 -24.86
C LEU A 14 5.51 -11.16 -25.18
N THR A 15 5.82 -9.92 -25.49
CA THR A 15 7.20 -9.42 -25.68
C THR A 15 7.38 -8.08 -24.97
N ILE A 16 8.61 -7.77 -24.56
CA ILE A 16 8.94 -6.51 -23.87
C ILE A 16 8.90 -5.37 -24.90
N GLN A 17 8.04 -4.39 -24.64
CA GLN A 17 7.99 -3.12 -25.37
C GLN A 17 8.93 -2.08 -24.76
N GLY A 18 9.17 -2.16 -23.46
CA GLY A 18 10.05 -1.26 -22.72
C GLY A 18 9.94 -1.50 -21.23
N GLU A 19 10.54 -0.60 -20.46
CA GLU A 19 10.48 -0.59 -19.01
C GLU A 19 10.02 0.79 -18.56
N LYS A 20 9.15 0.83 -17.56
CA LYS A 20 8.69 2.08 -16.95
C LYS A 20 8.41 1.81 -15.47
N ARG A 21 8.94 2.67 -14.59
CA ARG A 21 8.69 2.60 -13.13
C ARG A 21 9.04 1.22 -12.54
N GLY A 22 10.17 0.65 -12.95
CA GLY A 22 10.65 -0.67 -12.52
C GLY A 22 9.80 -1.86 -13.01
N LYS A 23 8.82 -1.64 -13.89
CA LYS A 23 7.97 -2.69 -14.47
C LYS A 23 8.24 -2.83 -15.97
N TYR A 24 8.33 -4.08 -16.43
CA TYR A 24 8.36 -4.37 -17.86
C TYR A 24 6.98 -4.11 -18.48
N LEU A 25 6.95 -3.25 -19.50
CA LEU A 25 5.79 -3.04 -20.34
C LEU A 25 5.76 -4.12 -21.40
N LEU A 26 4.74 -4.97 -21.37
CA LEU A 26 4.59 -6.09 -22.30
C LEU A 26 3.55 -5.77 -23.38
N LYS A 27 3.82 -6.20 -24.61
CA LYS A 27 2.88 -6.15 -25.73
C LYS A 27 2.72 -7.51 -26.39
N ILE A 28 1.63 -7.69 -27.13
CA ILE A 28 1.46 -8.85 -27.99
C ILE A 28 2.38 -8.67 -29.21
N PRO A 29 3.23 -9.66 -29.55
CA PRO A 29 4.24 -9.49 -30.58
C PRO A 29 3.67 -9.36 -31.99
N ASN A 30 2.50 -9.94 -32.27
CA ASN A 30 1.85 -9.89 -33.58
C ASN A 30 0.36 -10.27 -33.53
N LEU A 31 -0.34 -10.05 -34.64
CA LEU A 31 -1.80 -10.27 -34.79
C LEU A 31 -2.21 -11.75 -34.67
N THR A 32 -1.34 -12.70 -35.05
CA THR A 32 -1.63 -14.15 -34.95
C THR A 32 -1.78 -14.57 -33.49
N ILE A 33 -0.87 -14.12 -32.64
CA ILE A 33 -0.92 -14.38 -31.19
C ILE A 33 -2.12 -13.70 -30.55
N GLN A 34 -2.46 -12.49 -30.99
CA GLN A 34 -3.65 -11.77 -30.52
C GLN A 34 -4.95 -12.56 -30.78
N ASN A 35 -5.11 -13.08 -31.99
CA ASN A 35 -6.29 -13.88 -32.37
C ASN A 35 -6.37 -15.19 -31.58
N LEU A 36 -5.23 -15.84 -31.33
CA LEU A 36 -5.14 -17.07 -30.56
C LEU A 36 -5.53 -16.84 -29.09
N MET A 37 -4.99 -15.80 -28.44
CA MET A 37 -5.31 -15.45 -27.05
C MET A 37 -6.80 -15.12 -26.85
N TYR A 38 -7.44 -14.43 -27.80
CA TYR A 38 -8.87 -14.10 -27.73
C TYR A 38 -9.75 -15.36 -27.67
N GLY A 39 -9.38 -16.42 -28.40
CA GLY A 39 -10.06 -17.71 -28.37
C GLY A 39 -9.98 -18.43 -27.03
N TYR A 40 -8.82 -18.38 -26.36
CA TYR A 40 -8.63 -19.00 -25.05
C TYR A 40 -9.32 -18.22 -23.92
N ILE A 41 -9.21 -16.89 -23.93
CA ILE A 41 -9.83 -16.01 -22.92
C ILE A 41 -11.36 -16.18 -22.94
N ARG A 42 -11.97 -16.23 -24.12
CA ARG A 42 -13.43 -16.44 -24.25
C ARG A 42 -13.91 -17.76 -23.62
N ASN A 43 -13.06 -18.79 -23.59
CA ASN A 43 -13.41 -20.11 -23.04
C ASN A 43 -13.10 -20.24 -21.54
N GLY A 44 -12.11 -19.50 -21.02
CA GLY A 44 -11.61 -19.63 -19.63
C GLY A 44 -12.33 -18.77 -18.58
N PHE A 45 -13.10 -17.77 -18.98
CA PHE A 45 -13.78 -16.82 -18.05
C PHE A 45 -15.00 -17.39 -17.31
N LYS A 46 -15.23 -18.70 -17.36
CA LYS A 46 -16.41 -19.32 -16.77
C LYS A 46 -16.31 -19.66 -15.29
N ASP A 47 -15.13 -19.65 -14.66
CA ASP A 47 -15.03 -20.19 -13.30
C ASP A 47 -14.07 -19.45 -12.36
N VAL A 48 -14.44 -19.62 -11.09
CA VAL A 48 -13.72 -19.44 -9.83
C VAL A 48 -13.67 -18.04 -9.23
N ASN A 49 -14.44 -17.88 -8.14
CA ASN A 49 -14.64 -16.65 -7.39
C ASN A 49 -14.53 -16.96 -5.89
N ILE A 50 -13.36 -16.78 -5.28
CA ILE A 50 -13.17 -16.78 -3.82
C ILE A 50 -11.99 -15.83 -3.54
N PHE A 51 -12.26 -14.74 -2.80
CA PHE A 51 -11.32 -13.69 -2.37
C PHE A 51 -10.31 -13.18 -3.41
N LYS A 52 -10.70 -12.18 -4.20
CA LYS A 52 -9.84 -11.56 -5.24
C LYS A 52 -9.58 -10.10 -4.91
N ILE A 53 -8.65 -9.83 -3.99
CA ILE A 53 -7.95 -8.56 -4.08
C ILE A 53 -7.22 -8.62 -5.41
N ASP A 54 -7.59 -7.73 -6.32
CA ASP A 54 -6.91 -7.62 -7.60
C ASP A 54 -5.49 -7.12 -7.33
N MET A 55 -4.54 -8.05 -7.27
CA MET A 55 -3.13 -7.77 -6.99
C MET A 55 -2.51 -6.91 -8.09
N TRP A 56 -3.03 -6.95 -9.32
CA TRP A 56 -2.60 -6.06 -10.40
C TRP A 56 -3.02 -4.64 -10.11
N LYS A 57 -4.30 -4.45 -9.76
CA LYS A 57 -4.82 -3.15 -9.35
C LYS A 57 -4.07 -2.61 -8.12
N LEU A 58 -3.82 -3.46 -7.12
CA LEU A 58 -3.08 -3.06 -5.93
C LEU A 58 -1.63 -2.66 -6.27
N SER A 59 -0.95 -3.44 -7.12
CA SER A 59 0.39 -3.13 -7.60
C SER A 59 0.43 -1.81 -8.38
N ASP A 60 -0.59 -1.50 -9.18
CA ASP A 60 -0.70 -0.22 -9.90
C ASP A 60 -0.89 0.96 -8.95
N ILE A 61 -1.78 0.82 -7.96
CA ILE A 61 -2.00 1.84 -6.93
C ILE A 61 -0.71 2.11 -6.15
N ILE A 62 0.03 1.07 -5.73
CA ILE A 62 1.30 1.27 -5.01
C ILE A 62 2.38 1.87 -5.92
N THR A 63 2.37 1.59 -7.23
CA THR A 63 3.25 2.29 -8.19
C THR A 63 2.94 3.79 -8.24
N ASN A 64 1.67 4.19 -8.28
CA ASN A 64 1.28 5.60 -8.29
C ASN A 64 1.62 6.27 -6.95
N MET A 65 1.46 5.56 -5.83
CA MET A 65 1.96 5.99 -4.53
C MET A 65 3.49 6.22 -4.57
N ALA A 66 4.26 5.35 -5.22
CA ALA A 66 5.72 5.44 -5.28
C ALA A 66 6.28 6.55 -6.17
N TYR A 67 5.61 6.83 -7.29
CA TYR A 67 6.10 7.73 -8.31
C TYR A 67 5.34 9.06 -8.41
N ASP A 68 4.10 9.13 -7.94
CA ASP A 68 3.24 10.32 -8.06
C ASP A 68 2.80 10.88 -6.70
N GLY A 69 3.08 10.18 -5.60
CA GLY A 69 2.61 10.58 -4.28
C GLY A 69 1.11 10.28 -4.06
N ASP A 70 0.47 9.51 -4.94
CA ASP A 70 -0.96 9.22 -4.89
C ASP A 70 -1.26 8.06 -3.93
N TRP A 71 -1.11 8.33 -2.63
CA TRP A 71 -1.18 7.33 -1.56
C TRP A 71 -2.60 7.00 -1.10
N LYS A 72 -3.51 7.97 -1.12
CA LYS A 72 -4.86 7.84 -0.54
C LYS A 72 -5.69 6.72 -1.19
N PRO A 73 -5.62 6.49 -2.53
CA PRO A 73 -6.31 5.38 -3.17
C PRO A 73 -5.95 4.00 -2.62
N PHE A 74 -4.74 3.79 -2.10
CA PHE A 74 -4.34 2.51 -1.50
C PHE A 74 -5.24 2.16 -0.30
N PHE A 75 -5.37 3.09 0.64
CA PHE A 75 -6.15 2.88 1.86
C PHE A 75 -7.65 2.82 1.58
N ILE A 76 -8.14 3.64 0.66
CA ILE A 76 -9.55 3.60 0.22
C ILE A 76 -9.87 2.26 -0.45
N TYR A 77 -9.03 1.81 -1.37
CA TYR A 77 -9.25 0.54 -2.03
C TYR A 77 -9.26 -0.61 -1.04
N LEU A 78 -8.32 -0.63 -0.09
CA LEU A 78 -8.24 -1.67 0.93
C LEU A 78 -9.46 -1.65 1.87
N SER A 79 -9.93 -0.46 2.30
CA SER A 79 -11.12 -0.34 3.15
C SER A 79 -12.37 -0.85 2.43
N GLU A 80 -12.55 -0.56 1.13
CA GLU A 80 -13.62 -1.14 0.33
C GLU A 80 -13.55 -2.67 0.24
N GLN A 81 -12.34 -3.24 0.17
CA GLN A 81 -12.18 -4.71 0.14
C GLN A 81 -12.52 -5.35 1.49
N ILE A 82 -12.13 -4.73 2.61
CA ILE A 82 -12.53 -5.14 3.96
C ILE A 82 -14.05 -5.04 4.11
N GLU A 83 -14.65 -3.97 3.61
CA GLU A 83 -16.09 -3.77 3.66
C GLU A 83 -16.82 -4.88 2.91
N LYS A 84 -16.38 -5.30 1.73
CA LYS A 84 -17.09 -6.33 0.96
C LYS A 84 -17.10 -7.72 1.63
N GLN A 85 -16.36 -7.91 2.72
CA GLN A 85 -16.04 -9.25 3.24
C GLN A 85 -16.14 -9.37 4.74
N THR A 86 -17.25 -9.95 5.20
CA THR A 86 -17.56 -10.12 6.62
C THR A 86 -16.50 -10.89 7.41
N ALA A 87 -15.91 -11.93 6.83
CA ALA A 87 -14.89 -12.73 7.51
C ALA A 87 -13.63 -11.93 7.91
N ILE A 88 -13.23 -10.94 7.12
CA ILE A 88 -12.05 -10.10 7.41
C ILE A 88 -12.38 -9.12 8.53
N ARG A 89 -13.59 -8.57 8.51
CA ARG A 89 -14.08 -7.62 9.52
C ARG A 89 -14.00 -8.18 10.94
N ASP A 90 -14.30 -9.47 11.10
CA ASP A 90 -14.26 -10.15 12.40
C ASP A 90 -12.83 -10.38 12.90
N TYR A 91 -11.84 -10.43 12.00
CA TYR A 91 -10.43 -10.61 12.32
C TYR A 91 -9.73 -9.30 12.69
N LEU A 92 -10.15 -8.16 12.13
CA LEU A 92 -9.52 -6.86 12.37
C LEU A 92 -9.94 -6.23 13.71
N ASN A 93 -9.56 -6.89 14.81
CA ASN A 93 -9.96 -6.57 16.18
C ASN A 93 -8.80 -6.06 17.05
N GLY A 94 -8.18 -4.96 16.64
CA GLY A 94 -7.16 -4.29 17.44
C GLY A 94 -6.05 -3.70 16.59
N GLU A 95 -5.31 -2.77 17.18
CA GLU A 95 -4.31 -1.96 16.48
C GLU A 95 -3.24 -2.81 15.77
N LYS A 96 -2.60 -3.74 16.49
CA LYS A 96 -1.53 -4.59 15.94
C LYS A 96 -2.01 -5.53 14.83
N VAL A 97 -3.27 -5.95 14.87
CA VAL A 97 -3.85 -6.80 13.81
C VAL A 97 -4.07 -5.98 12.53
N VAL A 98 -4.60 -4.76 12.66
CA VAL A 98 -4.77 -3.85 11.52
C VAL A 98 -3.41 -3.43 10.96
N GLN A 99 -2.42 -3.15 11.81
CA GLN A 99 -1.05 -2.86 11.40
C GLN A 99 -0.45 -4.02 10.60
N GLY A 100 -0.54 -5.25 11.10
CA GLY A 100 -0.05 -6.45 10.39
C GLY A 100 -0.77 -6.66 9.05
N PHE A 101 -2.07 -6.41 9.01
CA PHE A 101 -2.85 -6.46 7.76
C PHE A 101 -2.34 -5.43 6.75
N LEU A 102 -2.15 -4.16 7.14
CA LEU A 102 -1.60 -3.13 6.26
C LEU A 102 -0.20 -3.48 5.76
N LEU A 103 0.69 -3.94 6.64
CA LEU A 103 2.04 -4.37 6.28
C LEU A 103 2.01 -5.46 5.21
N ALA A 104 1.11 -6.44 5.31
CA ALA A 104 0.99 -7.50 4.32
C ALA A 104 0.66 -6.97 2.91
N TYR A 105 -0.16 -5.92 2.80
CA TYR A 105 -0.54 -5.34 1.50
C TYR A 105 0.41 -4.25 1.00
N LEU A 106 1.03 -3.47 1.88
CA LEU A 106 2.03 -2.47 1.52
C LEU A 106 3.29 -3.11 0.92
N ASN A 107 3.64 -4.32 1.37
CA ASN A 107 4.82 -5.07 0.89
C ASN A 107 4.52 -5.97 -0.32
N VAL A 108 3.39 -5.80 -1.01
CA VAL A 108 3.06 -6.57 -2.23
C VAL A 108 4.02 -6.25 -3.38
N VAL A 109 4.61 -5.06 -3.38
CA VAL A 109 5.67 -4.64 -4.30
C VAL A 109 6.87 -4.17 -3.49
N ASP A 110 8.05 -4.29 -4.07
CA ASP A 110 9.32 -4.05 -3.38
C ASP A 110 9.88 -2.63 -3.57
N TYR A 111 9.02 -1.66 -3.89
CA TYR A 111 9.44 -0.24 -3.97
C TYR A 111 9.91 0.31 -2.63
N TYR A 112 9.48 -0.29 -1.52
CA TYR A 112 9.82 0.15 -0.17
C TYR A 112 10.34 -0.98 0.69
N ILE A 113 11.27 -0.64 1.57
CA ILE A 113 11.66 -1.44 2.71
C ILE A 113 10.81 -0.94 3.88
N THR A 114 9.79 -1.72 4.24
CA THR A 114 8.88 -1.33 5.31
C THR A 114 9.47 -1.67 6.68
N GLN A 115 9.43 -0.72 7.61
CA GLN A 115 9.94 -0.85 8.97
C GLN A 115 8.80 -0.60 9.95
N SER A 116 8.67 -1.47 10.96
CA SER A 116 7.63 -1.37 11.99
C SER A 116 8.20 -1.35 13.40
N GLU A 117 7.46 -0.74 14.33
CA GLU A 117 7.83 -0.59 15.75
C GLU A 117 8.23 -1.91 16.44
N ALA A 118 7.61 -3.03 16.06
CA ALA A 118 7.84 -4.34 16.71
C ALA A 118 9.30 -4.83 16.62
N GLU A 119 10.10 -4.28 15.71
CA GLU A 119 11.51 -4.61 15.55
C GLU A 119 12.45 -3.69 16.37
N LEU A 120 11.92 -2.63 16.98
CA LEU A 120 12.70 -1.49 17.47
C LEU A 120 12.18 -1.02 18.84
N ASN A 121 12.88 -1.43 19.90
CA ASN A 121 12.62 -1.11 21.32
C ASN A 121 12.64 0.39 21.71
N LYS A 122 12.18 1.34 20.89
CA LYS A 122 12.10 2.79 21.18
C LYS A 122 10.96 3.43 20.39
N GLY A 123 9.87 3.76 21.10
CA GLY A 123 8.57 4.14 20.55
C GLY A 123 8.57 5.31 19.57
N TYR A 124 8.40 4.98 18.28
CA TYR A 124 8.06 5.90 17.22
C TYR A 124 7.38 5.16 16.04
N SER A 125 6.57 5.92 15.28
CA SER A 125 5.71 5.62 14.12
C SER A 125 5.47 4.15 13.75
N ASP A 126 4.19 3.79 13.63
CA ASP A 126 3.79 2.41 13.35
C ASP A 126 4.40 1.81 12.08
N ILE A 127 4.48 2.60 11.00
CA ILE A 127 4.98 2.11 9.71
C ILE A 127 5.79 3.22 9.01
N TYR A 128 7.09 2.99 8.83
CA TYR A 128 7.92 3.76 7.89
C TYR A 128 8.14 2.97 6.61
N MET A 129 7.88 3.59 5.47
CA MET A 129 8.16 3.04 4.15
C MET A 129 9.39 3.73 3.57
N GLU A 130 10.55 3.11 3.78
CA GLU A 130 11.83 3.57 3.26
C GLU A 130 11.91 3.24 1.75
N PRO A 131 12.14 4.21 0.87
CA PRO A 131 12.19 3.95 -0.57
C PRO A 131 13.43 3.10 -0.92
N PHE A 132 13.26 2.04 -1.72
CA PHE A 132 14.35 1.13 -2.10
C PHE A 132 15.20 1.72 -3.24
N MET A 133 15.88 2.81 -2.95
CA MET A 133 16.64 3.64 -3.90
C MET A 133 17.75 2.91 -4.65
N SER A 134 18.36 1.88 -4.05
CA SER A 134 19.39 1.10 -4.73
C SER A 134 18.84 0.30 -5.91
N LYS A 135 17.56 -0.09 -5.86
CA LYS A 135 16.88 -0.80 -6.95
C LYS A 135 16.11 0.14 -7.87
N TYR A 136 15.45 1.14 -7.28
CA TYR A 136 14.61 2.12 -7.98
C TYR A 136 15.10 3.53 -7.66
N PRO A 137 16.13 4.03 -8.35
CA PRO A 137 16.76 5.32 -8.03
C PRO A 137 15.88 6.54 -8.40
N ASP A 138 14.79 6.31 -9.13
CA ASP A 138 13.84 7.32 -9.61
C ASP A 138 12.59 7.45 -8.71
N LEU A 139 12.58 6.84 -7.52
CA LEU A 139 11.51 7.03 -6.54
C LEU A 139 11.51 8.44 -5.96
N GLU A 140 10.32 9.03 -5.81
CA GLU A 140 10.19 10.43 -5.39
C GLU A 140 9.60 10.60 -3.99
N TYR A 141 8.99 9.57 -3.42
CA TYR A 141 8.20 9.67 -2.19
C TYR A 141 8.62 8.67 -1.13
N SER A 142 8.51 9.08 0.13
CA SER A 142 8.63 8.22 1.31
C SER A 142 7.45 8.48 2.24
N TYR A 143 7.12 7.50 3.09
CA TYR A 143 5.88 7.56 3.89
C TYR A 143 6.11 7.25 5.35
N LEU A 144 5.55 8.09 6.20
CA LEU A 144 5.33 7.81 7.62
C LEU A 144 3.84 7.64 7.85
N ILE A 145 3.45 6.47 8.33
CA ILE A 145 2.05 6.13 8.56
C ILE A 145 1.89 5.87 10.06
N GLU A 146 1.05 6.67 10.67
CA GLU A 146 0.64 6.51 12.07
C GLU A 146 -0.78 5.97 12.12
N LEU A 147 -0.99 4.89 12.87
CA LEU A 147 -2.26 4.20 12.95
C LEU A 147 -2.80 4.25 14.36
N LYS A 148 -4.04 4.69 14.51
CA LYS A 148 -4.76 4.62 15.79
C LYS A 148 -5.98 3.74 15.66
N TYR A 149 -6.18 2.88 16.66
CA TYR A 149 -7.37 2.05 16.77
C TYR A 149 -8.29 2.53 17.89
N ILE A 150 -9.60 2.50 17.62
CA ILE A 150 -10.66 2.77 18.57
C ILE A 150 -11.62 1.59 18.55
N ALA A 151 -11.85 0.95 19.69
CA ALA A 151 -12.86 -0.10 19.78
C ALA A 151 -14.26 0.48 19.49
N ARG A 152 -15.12 -0.29 18.82
CA ARG A 152 -16.44 0.21 18.37
C ARG A 152 -17.30 0.77 19.51
N GLY A 153 -17.27 0.15 20.68
CA GLY A 153 -18.01 0.59 21.87
C GLY A 153 -17.41 1.79 22.59
N GLU A 154 -16.17 2.16 22.26
CA GLU A 154 -15.43 3.28 22.87
C GLU A 154 -15.44 4.53 21.97
N TYR A 155 -16.00 4.44 20.76
CA TYR A 155 -15.94 5.53 19.80
C TYR A 155 -16.77 6.74 20.24
N SER A 156 -16.14 7.91 20.16
CA SER A 156 -16.80 9.22 20.13
C SER A 156 -15.96 10.17 19.27
N GLU A 157 -16.58 11.24 18.76
CA GLU A 157 -15.87 12.28 18.00
C GLU A 157 -14.74 12.90 18.84
N LYS A 158 -14.95 13.07 20.15
CA LYS A 158 -13.92 13.56 21.07
C LYS A 158 -12.70 12.64 21.12
N ILE A 159 -12.92 11.34 21.29
CA ILE A 159 -11.83 10.34 21.33
C ILE A 159 -11.11 10.28 19.98
N GLN A 160 -11.84 10.41 18.86
CA GLN A 160 -11.22 10.50 17.54
C GLN A 160 -10.27 11.71 17.46
N GLN A 161 -10.70 12.90 17.89
CA GLN A 161 -9.85 14.09 17.88
C GLN A 161 -8.62 13.95 18.78
N GLU A 162 -8.78 13.36 19.97
CA GLU A 162 -7.65 13.06 20.88
C GLU A 162 -6.64 12.11 20.19
N LYS A 163 -7.11 11.09 19.45
CA LYS A 163 -6.25 10.18 18.67
C LYS A 163 -5.56 10.87 17.49
N ILE A 164 -6.21 11.82 16.81
CA ILE A 164 -5.58 12.62 15.75
C ILE A 164 -4.42 13.43 16.33
N GLN A 165 -4.64 14.11 17.46
CA GLN A 165 -3.62 14.92 18.10
C GLN A 165 -2.43 14.08 18.58
N ASP A 166 -2.67 12.94 19.24
CA ASP A 166 -1.62 11.99 19.62
C ASP A 166 -0.82 11.52 18.41
N ALA A 167 -1.49 11.17 17.31
CA ALA A 167 -0.81 10.78 16.07
C ALA A 167 0.05 11.89 15.46
N GLN A 168 -0.41 13.14 15.48
CA GLN A 168 0.35 14.30 15.01
C GLN A 168 1.62 14.50 15.84
N GLU A 169 1.50 14.45 17.17
CA GLU A 169 2.64 14.58 18.09
C GLU A 169 3.67 13.47 17.87
N GLN A 170 3.24 12.22 17.72
CA GLN A 170 4.14 11.10 17.46
C GLN A 170 4.86 11.21 16.12
N LEU A 171 4.14 11.61 15.06
CA LEU A 171 4.73 11.87 13.74
C LEU A 171 5.77 12.99 13.78
N ASP A 172 5.50 14.08 14.50
CA ASP A 172 6.45 15.21 14.61
C ASP A 172 7.69 14.87 15.42
N GLN A 173 7.56 14.03 16.45
CA GLN A 173 8.73 13.54 17.17
C GLN A 173 9.54 12.58 16.29
N TYR A 174 8.89 11.73 15.49
CA TYR A 174 9.60 10.75 14.68
C TYR A 174 10.41 11.37 13.54
N VAL A 175 9.89 12.42 12.89
CA VAL A 175 10.63 13.19 11.87
C VAL A 175 11.95 13.76 12.41
N LYS A 176 12.01 14.08 13.71
CA LYS A 176 13.22 14.60 14.37
C LYS A 176 14.24 13.51 14.67
N SER A 177 13.91 12.23 14.49
CA SER A 177 14.85 11.14 14.76
C SER A 177 15.99 11.13 13.73
N ASP A 178 17.23 10.95 14.21
CA ASP A 178 18.42 10.88 13.36
C ASP A 178 18.33 9.81 12.26
N ARG A 179 17.56 8.73 12.50
CA ARG A 179 17.34 7.67 11.51
C ARG A 179 16.57 8.20 10.32
N ILE A 180 15.41 8.82 10.57
CA ILE A 180 14.56 9.37 9.52
C ILE A 180 15.30 10.48 8.78
N GLN A 181 16.04 11.35 9.46
CA GLN A 181 16.85 12.35 8.78
C GLN A 181 17.95 11.76 7.88
N LYS A 182 18.44 10.56 8.18
CA LYS A 182 19.45 9.86 7.37
C LYS A 182 18.85 8.99 6.26
N SER A 183 17.63 8.46 6.47
CA SER A 183 16.95 7.55 5.54
C SER A 183 15.97 8.25 4.61
N ILE A 184 15.48 9.45 4.98
CA ILE A 184 14.88 10.39 4.03
C ILE A 184 16.01 10.73 3.05
N SER A 185 16.02 10.01 1.94
CA SER A 185 16.87 10.29 0.78
C SER A 185 16.38 11.60 0.11
N SER A 186 16.61 11.78 -1.18
CA SER A 186 16.06 12.89 -1.97
C SER A 186 14.53 12.88 -2.14
N THR A 187 13.80 12.00 -1.45
CA THR A 187 12.34 11.90 -1.56
C THR A 187 11.59 12.94 -0.75
N LYS A 188 10.40 13.29 -1.22
CA LYS A 188 9.40 14.02 -0.43
C LYS A 188 8.75 13.07 0.58
N LEU A 189 8.94 13.36 1.87
CA LEU A 189 8.26 12.63 2.94
C LEU A 189 6.78 13.06 3.04
N ILE A 190 5.88 12.09 3.03
CA ILE A 190 4.44 12.26 3.30
C ILE A 190 4.11 11.59 4.63
N LYS A 191 3.42 12.33 5.51
CA LYS A 191 2.97 11.85 6.82
C LYS A 191 1.47 11.56 6.75
N ILE A 192 1.04 10.36 7.12
CA ILE A 192 -0.34 9.89 7.00
C ILE A 192 -0.83 9.48 8.38
N ILE A 193 -2.05 9.89 8.71
CA ILE A 193 -2.75 9.44 9.91
C ILE A 193 -3.95 8.60 9.49
N LEU A 194 -4.02 7.40 10.05
CA LEU A 194 -5.13 6.46 9.88
C LEU A 194 -5.82 6.27 11.22
N ILE A 195 -7.15 6.39 11.26
CA ILE A 195 -7.95 6.01 12.43
C ILE A 195 -8.95 4.94 12.04
N TYR A 196 -8.87 3.82 12.74
CA TYR A 196 -9.78 2.69 12.59
C TYR A 196 -10.76 2.61 13.76
N LYS A 197 -12.05 2.49 13.46
CA LYS A 197 -13.12 2.17 14.40
C LYS A 197 -13.50 0.69 14.24
N GLY A 198 -12.90 -0.18 15.04
CA GLY A 198 -12.87 -1.61 14.70
C GLY A 198 -12.17 -1.81 13.35
N TRP A 199 -12.83 -2.44 12.40
CA TRP A 199 -12.31 -2.64 11.03
C TRP A 199 -12.52 -1.44 10.10
N GLU A 200 -13.36 -0.47 10.48
CA GLU A 200 -13.77 0.63 9.60
C GLU A 200 -12.73 1.75 9.63
N LEU A 201 -12.19 2.13 8.46
CA LEU A 201 -11.30 3.28 8.33
C LEU A 201 -12.13 4.57 8.31
N ILE A 202 -12.10 5.32 9.42
CA ILE A 202 -12.94 6.52 9.63
C ILE A 202 -12.17 7.84 9.48
N TYR A 203 -10.84 7.80 9.46
CA TYR A 203 -9.99 8.95 9.19
C TYR A 203 -8.77 8.50 8.39
N CYS A 204 -8.46 9.22 7.31
CA CYS A 204 -7.38 8.89 6.38
C CYS A 204 -6.90 10.18 5.72
N GLU A 205 -5.98 10.88 6.39
CA GLU A 205 -5.53 12.20 5.92
C GLU A 205 -4.02 12.37 6.04
N GLU A 206 -3.48 13.21 5.16
CA GLU A 206 -2.09 13.66 5.23
C GLU A 206 -1.95 14.68 6.35
N TYR A 207 -0.96 14.49 7.23
CA TYR A 207 -0.58 15.47 8.22
C TYR A 207 0.46 16.43 7.64
N LYS A 208 0.02 17.65 7.32
CA LYS A 208 0.91 18.76 6.94
C LYS A 208 1.17 19.62 8.17
N LEU A 209 2.44 19.89 8.45
CA LEU A 209 2.78 20.97 9.36
C LEU A 209 2.31 22.27 8.70
N GLU A 210 1.50 23.06 9.39
CA GLU A 210 1.25 24.43 8.95
C GLU A 210 2.60 25.16 8.94
N ASN A 211 3.02 25.61 7.77
CA ASN A 211 4.16 26.50 7.65
C ASN A 211 3.75 27.83 8.32
N ASN A 212 4.19 28.03 9.57
CA ASN A 212 4.24 29.37 10.16
C ASN A 212 5.33 30.20 9.48
#